data_AF-A0A925DR43-F1
#
_entry.id   AF-A0A925DR43-F1
#
_cell.length_a   1.000
_cell.length_b   1.000
_cell.length_c   1.000
_cell.angle_alpha   90.00
_cell.angle_beta   90.00
_cell.angle_gamma   90.00
#
_symmetry.space_group_name_H-M   'P 1'
#
loop_
_entity.id
_entity.type
_entity.pdbx_description
1 polymer ?
#
loop_
_entity_poly.entity_id
_entity_poly.type
_entity_poly.pdbx_seq_one_letter_code
_entity_poly.pdbx_strand_id
1 'polypeptide(L)'
;MDVASHALVGVAIGLIEKNRTKKTILKTSFFSFLPDIFQLPYYLAVGNSKNRSFNWPQPEDWTGFRGTHPFLDTLWNVPHSIFFLLLVIIPIIKLSKQSNFLIIAYLSHILIDIPTHTGEWGVKFLFPFNLTVSGFTDAWAWSLNALIISWAVLFILSFCIYRFYSKTRKQNENADLND
;
A
#
# COMPACT_ATOMS: atom_id res chain seq x y z
N MET A 1 7.15 -0.54 5.34
CA MET A 1 7.28 -0.74 3.88
C MET A 1 5.94 -0.55 3.20
N ASP A 2 4.87 -1.13 3.75
CA ASP A 2 3.48 -1.00 3.25
C ASP A 2 3.08 0.41 2.85
N VAL A 3 2.99 1.33 3.83
CA VAL A 3 2.54 2.71 3.59
C VAL A 3 3.26 3.36 2.41
N ALA A 4 4.58 3.22 2.34
CA ALA A 4 5.39 3.83 1.30
C ALA A 4 5.18 3.17 -0.07
N SER A 5 5.15 1.83 -0.12
CA SER A 5 4.92 1.08 -1.36
C SER A 5 3.52 1.37 -1.93
N HIS A 6 2.50 1.33 -1.07
CA HIS A 6 1.12 1.67 -1.44
C HIS A 6 1.01 3.11 -1.92
N ALA A 7 1.60 4.07 -1.19
CA ALA A 7 1.65 5.47 -1.59
C ALA A 7 2.23 5.66 -3.00
N LEU A 8 3.29 4.93 -3.35
CA LEU A 8 3.90 4.98 -4.69
C LEU A 8 2.99 4.40 -5.77
N VAL A 9 2.26 3.32 -5.47
CA VAL A 9 1.24 2.78 -6.39
C VAL A 9 0.14 3.80 -6.63
N GLY A 10 -0.33 4.49 -5.58
CA GLY A 10 -1.32 5.56 -5.74
C GLY A 10 -0.77 6.76 -6.53
N VAL A 11 0.52 7.08 -6.42
CA VAL A 11 1.17 8.07 -7.30
C VAL A 11 1.10 7.61 -8.76
N ALA A 12 1.46 6.36 -9.05
CA ALA A 12 1.40 5.81 -10.40
C ALA A 12 -0.02 5.87 -10.99
N ILE A 13 -1.03 5.48 -10.20
CA ILE A 13 -2.45 5.56 -10.58
C ILE A 13 -2.86 7.01 -10.91
N GLY A 14 -2.46 7.97 -10.07
CA GLY A 14 -2.75 9.40 -10.29
C GLY A 14 -2.05 9.99 -11.52
N LEU A 15 -0.89 9.45 -11.92
CA LEU A 15 -0.17 9.87 -13.12
C LEU A 15 -0.84 9.40 -14.42
N ILE A 16 -1.61 8.31 -14.37
CA ILE A 16 -2.34 7.74 -15.52
C ILE A 16 -3.63 8.53 -15.81
N GLU A 17 -4.15 9.27 -14.83
CA GLU A 17 -5.37 10.05 -15.02
C GLU A 17 -5.21 11.14 -16.09
N LYS A 18 -6.13 11.18 -17.06
CA LYS A 18 -6.09 12.10 -18.22
C LYS A 18 -5.99 13.57 -17.79
N ASN A 19 -6.77 13.95 -16.78
CA ASN A 19 -6.81 15.30 -16.21
C ASN A 19 -6.02 15.41 -14.90
N ARG A 20 -4.86 14.74 -14.84
CA ARG A 20 -4.03 14.72 -13.63
C ARG A 20 -3.69 16.13 -13.15
N THR A 21 -3.86 16.36 -11.86
CA THR A 21 -3.36 17.54 -11.16
C THR A 21 -2.48 17.10 -10.00
N LYS A 22 -1.64 17.98 -9.45
CA LYS A 22 -0.86 17.69 -8.22
C LYS A 22 -1.78 17.24 -7.08
N LYS A 23 -2.96 17.87 -6.95
CA LYS A 23 -3.97 17.53 -5.94
C LYS A 23 -4.55 16.12 -6.17
N THR A 24 -4.78 15.76 -7.43
CA THR A 24 -5.26 14.43 -7.80
C THR A 24 -4.24 13.36 -7.44
N ILE A 25 -2.97 13.55 -7.80
CA ILE A 25 -1.87 12.61 -7.49
C ILE A 25 -1.70 12.45 -5.97
N LEU A 26 -1.76 13.55 -5.22
CA LEU A 26 -1.67 13.50 -3.76
C LEU A 26 -2.84 12.72 -3.15
N LYS A 27 -4.05 12.90 -3.68
CA LYS A 27 -5.23 12.17 -3.22
C LYS A 27 -5.17 10.69 -3.58
N THR A 28 -4.78 10.32 -4.80
CA THR A 28 -4.65 8.90 -5.16
C THR A 28 -3.58 8.23 -4.31
N SER A 29 -2.45 8.90 -4.07
CA SER A 29 -1.43 8.43 -3.12
C SER A 29 -2.00 8.23 -1.72
N PHE A 30 -2.71 9.24 -1.18
CA PHE A 30 -3.34 9.13 0.13
C PHE A 30 -4.34 7.97 0.23
N PHE A 31 -5.27 7.86 -0.73
CA PHE A 31 -6.28 6.80 -0.73
C PHE A 31 -5.68 5.40 -0.92
N SER A 32 -4.49 5.29 -1.53
CA SER A 32 -3.80 4.01 -1.67
C SER A 32 -3.15 3.49 -0.40
N PHE A 33 -2.72 4.34 0.55
CA PHE A 33 -2.18 3.87 1.84
C PHE A 33 -3.14 4.14 3.01
N LEU A 34 -4.33 4.70 2.75
CA LEU A 34 -5.29 5.04 3.79
C LEU A 34 -5.62 3.88 4.75
N PRO A 35 -5.78 2.62 4.28
CA PRO A 35 -6.01 1.50 5.19
C PRO A 35 -4.88 1.28 6.22
N ASP A 36 -3.63 1.47 5.83
CA ASP A 36 -2.45 1.30 6.70
C ASP A 36 -2.45 2.25 7.91
N ILE A 37 -3.11 3.41 7.81
CA ILE A 37 -3.18 4.36 8.93
C ILE A 37 -3.82 3.68 10.15
N PHE A 38 -4.75 2.74 9.92
CA PHE A 38 -5.41 1.98 10.98
C PHE A 38 -4.52 0.89 11.60
N GLN A 39 -3.31 0.64 11.05
CA GLN A 39 -2.29 -0.22 11.63
C GLN A 39 -1.40 0.51 12.65
N LEU A 40 -1.41 1.84 12.71
CA LEU A 40 -0.59 2.59 13.68
C LEU A 40 -0.85 2.17 15.14
N PRO A 41 -2.11 1.97 15.60
CA PRO A 41 -2.37 1.46 16.94
C PRO A 41 -1.78 0.08 17.19
N TYR A 42 -1.70 -0.76 16.15
CA TYR A 42 -1.06 -2.08 16.21
C TYR A 42 0.44 -1.96 16.51
N TYR A 43 1.16 -1.14 15.74
CA TYR A 43 2.60 -0.93 15.96
C TYR A 43 2.90 -0.46 17.39
N LEU A 44 2.15 0.53 17.87
CA LEU A 44 2.32 1.06 19.22
C LEU A 44 1.99 0.03 20.30
N ALA A 45 0.90 -0.72 20.13
CA ALA A 45 0.48 -1.73 21.12
C ALA A 45 1.47 -2.90 21.21
N VAL A 46 1.93 -3.42 20.05
CA VAL A 46 2.91 -4.50 20.00
C VAL A 46 4.24 -4.04 20.62
N GLY A 47 4.76 -2.90 20.19
CA GLY A 47 6.02 -2.36 20.70
C GLY A 47 5.99 -2.12 22.21
N ASN A 48 4.89 -1.58 22.73
CA ASN A 48 4.70 -1.37 24.16
C ASN A 48 4.60 -2.70 24.93
N SER A 49 3.86 -3.68 24.41
CA SER A 49 3.69 -5.00 25.06
C SER A 49 4.99 -5.78 25.23
N LYS A 50 5.99 -5.49 24.39
CA LYS A 50 7.32 -6.12 24.40
C LYS A 50 8.41 -5.22 24.97
N ASN A 51 8.05 -4.06 25.55
CA ASN A 51 8.98 -3.06 26.08
C ASN A 51 10.08 -2.66 25.08
N ARG A 52 9.72 -2.51 23.79
CA ARG A 52 10.68 -2.10 22.75
C ARG A 52 10.99 -0.62 22.84
N SER A 53 12.24 -0.25 22.57
CA SER A 53 12.63 1.16 22.44
C SER A 53 11.78 1.87 21.38
N PHE A 54 11.28 3.05 21.72
CA PHE A 54 10.37 3.84 20.87
C PHE A 54 9.07 3.12 20.45
N ASN A 55 8.70 2.03 21.14
CA ASN A 55 7.60 1.15 20.74
C ASN A 55 7.73 0.64 19.30
N TRP A 56 8.96 0.42 18.83
CA TRP A 56 9.20 -0.16 17.50
C TRP A 56 9.25 -1.69 17.57
N PRO A 57 8.22 -2.40 17.08
CA PRO A 57 8.17 -3.85 17.14
C PRO A 57 9.19 -4.49 16.18
N GLN A 58 9.72 -5.64 16.58
CA GLN A 58 10.51 -6.53 15.73
C GLN A 58 9.60 -7.58 15.07
N PRO A 59 10.02 -8.21 13.96
CA PRO A 59 9.20 -9.19 13.23
C PRO A 59 8.64 -10.31 14.13
N GLU A 60 9.41 -10.77 15.11
CA GLU A 60 9.02 -11.86 16.00
C GLU A 60 7.94 -11.44 17.01
N ASP A 61 7.80 -10.14 17.28
CA ASP A 61 6.86 -9.61 18.28
C ASP A 61 5.39 -9.73 17.83
N TRP A 62 5.17 -9.84 16.51
CA TRP A 62 3.85 -9.86 15.90
C TRP A 62 3.14 -11.20 16.08
N THR A 63 3.91 -12.30 16.11
CA THR A 63 3.39 -13.67 16.17
C THR A 63 2.44 -13.87 17.35
N GLY A 64 1.19 -14.21 17.07
CA GLY A 64 0.15 -14.49 18.07
C GLY A 64 -0.47 -13.26 18.72
N PHE A 65 0.04 -12.05 18.44
CA PHE A 65 -0.48 -10.81 19.03
C PHE A 65 -1.91 -10.51 18.55
N ARG A 66 -2.19 -10.83 17.28
CA ARG A 66 -3.50 -10.62 16.65
C ARG A 66 -4.61 -11.41 17.35
N GLY A 67 -4.31 -12.66 17.74
CA GLY A 67 -5.28 -13.54 18.42
C GLY A 67 -5.66 -13.07 19.82
N THR A 68 -4.83 -12.27 20.47
CA THR A 68 -5.08 -11.76 21.83
C THR A 68 -5.70 -10.36 21.86
N HIS A 69 -5.80 -9.69 20.70
CA HIS A 69 -6.31 -8.31 20.59
C HIS A 69 -7.40 -8.18 19.53
N PRO A 70 -8.61 -8.74 19.75
CA PRO A 70 -9.69 -8.80 18.75
C PRO A 70 -10.18 -7.42 18.31
N PHE A 71 -10.10 -6.41 19.18
CA PHE A 71 -10.42 -5.03 18.82
C PHE A 71 -9.44 -4.47 17.79
N LEU A 72 -8.13 -4.65 18.03
CA LEU A 72 -7.11 -4.23 17.07
C LEU A 72 -7.28 -5.02 15.77
N ASP A 73 -7.55 -6.32 15.85
CA ASP A 73 -7.79 -7.18 14.68
C ASP A 73 -8.91 -6.62 13.80
N THR A 74 -10.01 -6.19 14.42
CA THR A 74 -11.13 -5.55 13.72
C THR A 74 -10.71 -4.22 13.11
N LEU A 75 -9.95 -3.40 13.84
CA LEU A 75 -9.49 -2.10 13.37
C LEU A 75 -8.61 -2.21 12.11
N TRP A 76 -7.84 -3.28 11.98
CA TRP A 76 -7.11 -3.59 10.75
C TRP A 76 -8.02 -4.23 9.69
N ASN A 77 -8.81 -5.25 10.01
CA ASN A 77 -9.58 -5.96 8.97
C ASN A 77 -10.64 -5.10 8.28
N VAL A 78 -11.29 -4.18 9.01
CA VAL A 78 -12.35 -3.34 8.46
C VAL A 78 -11.87 -2.54 7.23
N PRO A 79 -10.83 -1.70 7.32
CA PRO A 79 -10.35 -0.94 6.16
C PRO A 79 -9.73 -1.81 5.06
N HIS A 80 -9.26 -3.02 5.36
CA HIS A 80 -8.71 -3.94 4.35
C HIS A 80 -9.80 -4.83 3.70
N SER A 81 -11.08 -4.52 3.94
CA SER A 81 -12.21 -5.28 3.39
C SER A 81 -12.85 -4.60 2.18
N ILE A 82 -13.34 -5.42 1.25
CA ILE A 82 -14.13 -4.93 0.11
C ILE A 82 -15.45 -4.30 0.58
N PHE A 83 -16.02 -4.75 1.70
CA PHE A 83 -17.24 -4.15 2.23
C PHE A 83 -17.02 -2.73 2.70
N PHE A 84 -15.88 -2.44 3.34
CA PHE A 84 -15.55 -1.06 3.70
C PHE A 84 -15.32 -0.18 2.47
N LEU A 85 -14.67 -0.73 1.43
CA LEU A 85 -14.58 -0.04 0.14
C LEU A 85 -15.99 0.29 -0.41
N LEU A 86 -16.88 -0.69 -0.49
CA LEU A 86 -18.21 -0.56 -1.10
C LEU A 86 -19.17 0.31 -0.29
N LEU A 87 -19.14 0.20 1.04
CA LEU A 87 -20.13 0.82 1.93
C LEU A 87 -19.68 2.17 2.49
N VAL A 88 -18.37 2.44 2.52
CA VAL A 88 -17.82 3.67 3.11
C VAL A 88 -17.07 4.49 2.07
N ILE A 89 -16.03 3.91 1.46
CA ILE A 89 -15.12 4.67 0.58
C ILE A 89 -15.82 5.11 -0.72
N ILE A 90 -16.52 4.20 -1.41
CA ILE A 90 -17.24 4.53 -2.65
C ILE A 90 -18.30 5.62 -2.38
N PRO A 91 -19.22 5.49 -1.40
CA PRO A 91 -20.18 6.54 -1.10
C PRO A 91 -19.53 7.89 -0.81
N ILE A 92 -18.49 7.94 0.02
CA ILE A 92 -17.77 9.20 0.33
C ILE A 92 -17.22 9.84 -0.95
N ILE A 93 -16.56 9.07 -1.81
CA ILE A 93 -15.96 9.57 -3.05
C ILE A 93 -17.03 10.08 -4.02
N LYS A 94 -18.12 9.31 -4.18
CA LYS A 94 -19.22 9.65 -5.10
C LYS A 94 -20.01 10.87 -4.64
N LEU A 95 -20.37 10.94 -3.35
CA LEU A 95 -21.07 12.08 -2.77
C LEU A 95 -20.22 13.36 -2.82
N SER A 96 -18.90 13.22 -2.64
CA SER A 96 -17.95 14.32 -2.74
C SER A 96 -17.57 14.69 -4.18
N LYS A 97 -18.19 14.04 -5.19
CA LYS A 97 -17.94 14.23 -6.64
C LYS A 97 -16.45 14.17 -6.99
N GLN A 98 -15.70 13.28 -6.35
CA GLN A 98 -14.27 13.10 -6.60
C GLN A 98 -14.02 12.09 -7.73
N SER A 99 -12.78 12.04 -8.21
CA SER A 99 -12.38 11.12 -9.29
C SER A 99 -12.53 9.65 -8.89
N ASN A 100 -12.99 8.81 -9.83
CA ASN A 100 -13.04 7.36 -9.64
C ASN A 100 -11.66 6.74 -9.47
N PHE A 101 -10.59 7.43 -9.88
CA PHE A 101 -9.22 7.00 -9.63
C PHE A 101 -8.90 6.87 -8.13
N LEU A 102 -9.63 7.58 -7.25
CA LEU A 102 -9.49 7.39 -5.80
C LEU A 102 -10.04 6.03 -5.33
N ILE A 103 -11.10 5.53 -5.98
CA ILE A 103 -11.64 4.18 -5.73
C ILE A 103 -10.64 3.14 -6.21
N ILE A 104 -10.06 3.34 -7.40
CA ILE A 104 -9.04 2.45 -7.96
C ILE A 104 -7.81 2.42 -7.06
N ALA A 105 -7.36 3.58 -6.55
CA ALA A 105 -6.24 3.67 -5.63
C ALA A 105 -6.49 2.92 -4.31
N TYR A 106 -7.69 3.06 -3.74
CA TYR A 106 -8.05 2.29 -2.54
C TYR A 106 -8.16 0.79 -2.85
N LEU A 107 -8.75 0.42 -3.98
CA LEU A 107 -8.87 -0.98 -4.39
C LEU A 107 -7.50 -1.60 -4.64
N SER A 108 -6.54 -0.86 -5.21
CA SER A 108 -5.19 -1.39 -5.45
C SER A 108 -4.50 -1.79 -4.15
N HIS A 109 -4.78 -1.10 -3.05
CA HIS A 109 -4.27 -1.48 -1.73
C HIS A 109 -4.71 -2.90 -1.36
N ILE A 110 -6.02 -3.15 -1.32
CA ILE A 110 -6.59 -4.47 -0.99
C ILE A 110 -6.04 -5.54 -1.94
N LEU A 111 -5.94 -5.25 -3.23
CA LEU A 111 -5.45 -6.21 -4.22
C LEU A 111 -3.96 -6.53 -4.06
N ILE A 112 -3.14 -5.57 -3.65
CA ILE A 112 -1.71 -5.77 -3.40
C ILE A 112 -1.50 -6.54 -2.10
N ASP A 113 -2.32 -6.29 -1.07
CA ASP A 113 -2.14 -6.95 0.21
C ASP A 113 -2.44 -8.44 0.17
N ILE A 114 -3.36 -8.89 -0.69
CA ILE A 114 -3.70 -10.31 -0.85
C ILE A 114 -2.44 -11.18 -1.08
N PRO A 115 -1.55 -10.87 -2.05
CA PRO A 115 -0.30 -11.60 -2.21
C PRO A 115 0.82 -11.23 -1.22
N THR A 116 0.78 -10.08 -0.54
CA THR A 116 1.90 -9.55 0.28
C THR A 116 1.73 -9.67 1.79
N HIS A 117 0.73 -10.42 2.24
CA HIS A 117 0.53 -10.76 3.65
C HIS A 117 0.25 -12.24 3.84
N THR A 118 0.96 -12.90 4.75
CA THR A 118 0.83 -14.35 4.98
C THR A 118 0.34 -14.70 6.39
N GLY A 119 -0.11 -15.95 6.56
CA GLY A 119 -0.41 -16.51 7.88
C GLY A 119 -1.46 -15.70 8.65
N GLU A 120 -1.13 -15.32 9.89
CA GLU A 120 -2.03 -14.52 10.72
C GLU A 120 -2.26 -13.10 10.18
N TRP A 121 -1.38 -12.61 9.29
CA TRP A 121 -1.49 -11.31 8.66
C TRP A 121 -2.23 -11.35 7.32
N GLY A 122 -2.57 -12.55 6.83
CA GLY A 122 -3.34 -12.74 5.61
C GLY A 122 -4.62 -11.90 5.58
N VAL A 123 -4.94 -11.39 4.39
CA VAL A 123 -6.03 -10.43 4.22
C VAL A 123 -7.38 -11.14 4.31
N LYS A 124 -8.25 -10.63 5.19
CA LYS A 124 -9.67 -10.99 5.25
C LYS A 124 -10.48 -10.05 4.36
N PHE A 125 -10.30 -10.15 3.04
CA PHE A 125 -10.86 -9.19 2.10
C PHE A 125 -12.41 -9.16 2.09
N LEU A 126 -13.07 -10.18 2.63
CA LEU A 126 -14.52 -10.26 2.85
C LEU A 126 -14.94 -10.07 4.32
N PHE A 127 -14.10 -9.49 5.19
CA PHE A 127 -14.45 -9.23 6.59
C PHE A 127 -15.81 -8.52 6.72
N PRO A 128 -16.77 -9.00 7.54
CA PRO A 128 -16.58 -9.87 8.71
C PRO A 128 -16.62 -11.38 8.45
N PHE A 129 -16.71 -11.83 7.19
CA PHE A 129 -16.55 -13.26 6.90
C PHE A 129 -15.09 -13.68 7.13
N ASN A 130 -14.88 -14.79 7.83
CA ASN A 130 -13.55 -15.31 8.18
C ASN A 130 -12.86 -16.03 7.01
N LEU A 131 -12.93 -15.46 5.80
CA LEU A 131 -12.21 -15.95 4.64
C LEU A 131 -10.86 -15.22 4.57
N THR A 132 -9.81 -15.88 5.05
CA THR A 132 -8.44 -15.39 4.98
C THR A 132 -7.77 -15.89 3.71
N VAL A 133 -7.15 -14.99 2.95
CA VAL A 133 -6.23 -15.36 1.86
C VAL A 133 -4.81 -15.14 2.35
N SER A 134 -4.02 -16.21 2.38
CA SER A 134 -2.59 -16.12 2.66
C SER A 134 -1.85 -15.86 1.36
N GLY A 135 -1.12 -14.76 1.31
CA GLY A 135 -0.15 -14.45 0.27
C GLY A 135 1.11 -15.29 0.40
N PHE A 136 2.19 -14.81 -0.22
CA PHE A 136 3.47 -15.52 -0.32
C PHE A 136 4.67 -14.75 0.28
N THR A 137 4.47 -13.52 0.75
CA THR A 137 5.53 -12.72 1.38
C THR A 137 4.93 -11.80 2.45
N ASP A 138 5.75 -11.32 3.38
CA ASP A 138 5.40 -10.34 4.42
C ASP A 138 6.42 -9.21 4.41
N ALA A 139 6.44 -8.43 3.33
CA ALA A 139 7.44 -7.39 3.13
C ALA A 139 7.37 -6.27 4.20
N TRP A 140 6.22 -6.11 4.84
CA TRP A 140 6.00 -5.19 5.95
C TRP A 140 6.76 -5.61 7.23
N ALA A 141 7.04 -6.91 7.41
CA ALA A 141 7.75 -7.49 8.55
C ALA A 141 9.24 -7.78 8.25
N TRP A 142 9.76 -7.32 7.12
CA TRP A 142 11.18 -7.51 6.80
C TRP A 142 12.10 -6.73 7.73
N SER A 143 13.28 -7.29 7.99
CA SER A 143 14.32 -6.59 8.76
C SER A 143 14.73 -5.28 8.07
N LEU A 144 15.23 -4.33 8.85
CA LEU A 144 15.66 -3.03 8.32
C LEU A 144 16.69 -3.16 7.18
N ASN A 145 17.61 -4.13 7.29
CA ASN A 145 18.61 -4.42 6.27
C ASN A 145 17.96 -4.88 4.96
N ALA A 146 17.01 -5.82 5.03
CA ALA A 146 16.27 -6.29 3.87
C ALA A 146 15.49 -5.13 3.22
N LEU A 147 14.84 -4.29 4.03
CA LEU A 147 14.12 -3.10 3.55
C LEU A 147 15.06 -2.14 2.80
N ILE A 148 16.23 -1.80 3.36
CA ILE A 148 17.21 -0.92 2.71
C ILE A 148 17.65 -1.49 1.36
N ILE A 149 17.96 -2.79 1.31
CA ILE A 149 18.37 -3.48 0.07
C ILE A 149 17.24 -3.41 -0.97
N SER A 150 16.00 -3.69 -0.59
CA SER A 150 14.87 -3.65 -1.51
C SER A 150 14.63 -2.27 -2.10
N TRP A 151 14.73 -1.21 -1.29
CA TRP A 151 14.62 0.18 -1.77
C TRP A 151 15.79 0.56 -2.69
N ALA A 152 17.01 0.13 -2.37
CA ALA A 152 18.17 0.36 -3.22
C ALA A 152 18.00 -0.32 -4.60
N VAL A 153 17.55 -1.58 -4.61
CA VAL A 153 17.26 -2.31 -5.85
C VAL A 153 16.16 -1.61 -6.64
N LEU A 154 15.04 -1.23 -5.99
CA LEU A 154 13.94 -0.52 -6.66
C LEU A 154 14.41 0.82 -7.26
N PHE A 155 15.23 1.57 -6.54
CA PHE A 155 15.80 2.82 -7.01
C PHE A 155 16.69 2.62 -8.24
N ILE A 156 17.60 1.64 -8.18
CA ILE A 156 18.50 1.31 -9.30
C ILE A 156 17.70 0.90 -10.53
N LEU A 157 16.72 -0.01 -10.38
CA LEU A 157 15.87 -0.44 -11.49
C LEU A 157 15.08 0.71 -12.09
N SER A 158 14.47 1.55 -11.25
CA SER A 158 13.72 2.73 -11.70
C SER A 158 14.62 3.70 -12.46
N PHE A 159 15.85 3.93 -11.97
CA PHE A 159 16.83 4.77 -12.63
C PHE A 159 17.28 4.21 -13.98
N CYS A 160 17.55 2.89 -14.06
CA CYS A 160 17.91 2.21 -15.29
C CYS A 160 16.79 2.30 -16.35
N ILE A 161 15.54 2.04 -15.95
CA ILE A 161 14.37 2.17 -16.82
C ILE A 161 14.24 3.61 -17.31
N TYR A 162 14.33 4.60 -16.43
CA TYR A 162 14.29 6.01 -16.79
C TYR A 162 15.38 6.39 -17.81
N ARG A 163 16.63 5.95 -17.57
CA ARG A 163 17.75 6.18 -18.50
C ARG A 163 17.53 5.52 -19.87
N PHE A 164 16.99 4.31 -19.88
CA PHE A 164 16.67 3.61 -21.12
C PHE A 164 15.59 4.36 -21.92
N TYR A 165 14.44 4.65 -21.29
CA TYR A 165 13.34 5.37 -21.95
C TYR A 165 13.71 6.78 -22.39
N SER A 166 14.47 7.53 -21.59
CA SER A 166 14.92 8.87 -21.98
C SER A 166 15.88 8.86 -23.16
N LYS A 167 16.69 7.81 -23.32
CA LYS A 167 17.57 7.63 -24.48
C LYS A 167 16.75 7.28 -25.73
N THR A 168 15.83 6.32 -25.63
CA THR A 168 14.97 5.90 -26.76
C THR A 168 14.08 7.05 -27.24
N ARG A 169 13.49 7.82 -26.31
CA ARG A 169 12.66 8.99 -26.65
C ARG A 169 13.44 10.04 -27.45
N LYS A 170 14.65 10.39 -27.01
CA LYS A 170 15.52 11.34 -27.73
C LYS A 170 15.91 10.84 -29.12
N GLN A 171 16.08 9.53 -29.30
CA GLN A 171 16.38 8.95 -30.61
C GLN A 171 15.19 9.06 -31.57
N ASN A 172 13.97 8.81 -31.09
CA ASN A 172 12.75 8.93 -31.89
C ASN A 172 12.45 10.40 -32.27
N GLU A 173 12.57 11.34 -31.31
CA GLU A 173 12.39 12.78 -31.58
C GLU A 173 13.40 13.32 -32.63
N ASN A 174 14.63 12.78 -32.67
CA ASN A 174 15.62 13.15 -33.68
C ASN A 174 15.39 12.47 -35.04
N ALA A 175 14.68 11.33 -35.09
CA ALA A 175 14.33 10.67 -36.35
C ALA A 175 13.21 11.44 -37.06
N ASP A 176 12.16 11.84 -36.32
CA ASP A 176 11.02 12.59 -36.84
C ASP A 176 11.37 14.01 -37.34
N LEU A 177 12.53 14.57 -36.95
CA LEU A 177 13.01 15.88 -37.40
C LEU A 177 13.82 15.82 -38.72
N ASN A 178 14.20 14.62 -39.17
CA ASN A 178 15.01 14.41 -40.37
C ASN A 178 14.22 13.87 -41.57
N ASP A 179 12.91 13.66 -41.41
CA ASP A 179 11.94 13.31 -42.46
C ASP A 179 11.10 14.54 -42.86
#